data_AF-A0A2W4HX76-F1
#
_entry.id   AF-A0A2W4HX76-F1
#
_cell.length_a   1.000
_cell.length_b   1.000
_cell.length_c   1.000
_cell.angle_alpha   90.00
_cell.angle_beta   90.00
_cell.angle_gamma   90.00
#
_symmetry.space_group_name_H-M   'P 1'
#
loop_
_entity.id
_entity.type
_entity.pdbx_description
1 polymer ?
#
loop_
_entity_poly.entity_id
_entity_poly.type
_entity_poly.pdbx_seq_one_letter_code
_entity_poly.pdbx_strand_id
1 'polypeptide(L)'
;MIKSNKNILNITNYFGIFFCLLSVLTAVPLGAITKEYIVDNFEDSAITTSLKWEFHGAIKSKIGDSLKTMEDSLGIKRKIGSNFLNISGKTNNWYVGGARTKLKKVIDPYTHFSIMIQGRGSNRSKVTVELSEVVLQDVIREMREKPDVYSYSIYVSWTGWKKVIIPLRKFTNKKKVVGNRAFDSKKTSPKWLKLEFLNDQKEGPITLDIDNVKFVTLEKI
;
A
#
# COMPACT_ATOMS: atom_id res chain seq x y z
N MET A 1 19.72 -37.68 69.43
CA MET A 1 20.08 -36.24 69.54
C MET A 1 19.63 -35.54 68.27
N ILE A 2 18.53 -34.80 68.35
CA ILE A 2 17.89 -34.06 67.24
C ILE A 2 18.47 -32.64 67.27
N LYS A 3 19.08 -32.17 66.18
CA LYS A 3 19.35 -30.73 65.98
C LYS A 3 18.40 -30.19 64.91
N SER A 4 17.38 -29.49 65.41
CA SER A 4 16.53 -28.55 64.70
C SER A 4 17.37 -27.44 64.09
N ASN A 5 17.17 -27.14 62.80
CA ASN A 5 17.61 -25.86 62.24
C ASN A 5 16.41 -25.19 61.57
N LYS A 6 15.90 -24.17 62.27
CA LYS A 6 14.85 -23.26 61.81
C LYS A 6 15.50 -22.21 60.90
N ASN A 7 15.18 -22.20 59.62
CA ASN A 7 15.42 -21.02 58.78
C ASN A 7 14.13 -20.20 58.69
N ILE A 8 14.23 -19.02 59.30
CA ILE A 8 13.21 -17.99 59.45
C ILE A 8 13.38 -16.97 58.31
N LEU A 9 12.27 -16.73 57.60
CA LEU A 9 11.81 -15.51 56.90
C LEU A 9 12.81 -14.55 56.20
N ASN A 10 12.47 -14.19 54.96
CA ASN A 10 12.19 -12.78 54.61
C ASN A 10 11.39 -12.70 53.30
N ILE A 11 10.07 -12.57 53.41
CA ILE A 11 9.19 -12.18 52.31
C ILE A 11 9.14 -10.65 52.33
N THR A 12 9.98 -10.00 51.53
CA THR A 12 9.87 -8.57 51.28
C THR A 12 8.80 -8.32 50.22
N ASN A 13 7.69 -7.74 50.67
CA ASN A 13 6.62 -7.19 49.85
C ASN A 13 7.17 -6.14 48.86
N TYR A 14 7.33 -6.51 47.59
CA TYR A 14 7.44 -5.54 46.50
C TYR A 14 6.06 -5.31 45.90
N PHE A 15 5.32 -4.38 46.51
CA PHE A 15 4.15 -3.75 45.89
C PHE A 15 4.65 -2.82 44.78
N GLY A 16 5.00 -3.40 43.63
CA GLY A 16 5.33 -2.66 42.42
C GLY A 16 4.06 -2.05 41.85
N ILE A 17 3.84 -0.76 42.10
CA ILE A 17 2.81 0.04 41.45
C ILE A 17 3.14 0.04 39.95
N PHE A 18 2.44 -0.80 39.19
CA PHE A 18 2.52 -0.84 37.74
C PHE A 18 1.81 0.42 37.22
N PHE A 19 2.58 1.47 36.98
CA PHE A 19 2.12 2.66 36.26
C PHE A 19 1.80 2.22 34.82
N CYS A 20 0.56 1.79 34.58
CA CYS A 20 0.02 1.69 33.23
C CYS A 20 0.06 3.11 32.64
N LEU A 21 1.10 3.40 31.87
CA LEU A 21 1.15 4.54 30.97
C LEU A 21 -0.02 4.34 29.99
N LEU A 22 -1.17 4.93 30.34
CA LEU A 22 -2.32 5.04 29.47
C LEU A 22 -1.91 6.05 28.38
N SER A 23 -1.24 5.55 27.34
CA SER A 23 -0.98 6.31 26.14
C SER A 23 -2.33 6.61 25.50
N VAL A 24 -2.84 7.81 25.78
CA VAL A 24 -3.97 8.38 25.07
C VAL A 24 -3.53 8.51 23.62
N LEU A 25 -3.89 7.51 22.79
CA LEU A 25 -3.81 7.61 21.34
C LEU A 25 -4.79 8.72 20.94
N THR A 26 -4.30 9.95 20.83
CA THR A 26 -5.08 11.02 20.22
C THR A 26 -5.29 10.62 18.76
N ALA A 27 -6.51 10.23 18.42
CA ALA A 27 -6.88 9.95 17.05
C ALA A 27 -6.67 11.24 16.25
N VAL A 28 -5.64 11.28 15.39
CA VAL A 28 -5.47 12.38 14.45
C VAL A 28 -6.68 12.31 13.51
N PRO A 29 -7.54 13.34 13.47
CA PRO A 29 -8.72 13.27 12.63
C PRO A 29 -8.26 13.24 11.17
N LEU A 30 -8.68 12.21 10.43
CA LEU A 30 -8.47 12.19 8.99
C LEU A 30 -9.37 13.26 8.37
N GLY A 31 -8.77 14.17 7.60
CA GLY A 31 -9.49 15.15 6.79
C GLY A 31 -10.57 14.53 5.92
N ALA A 32 -11.70 15.23 5.76
CA ALA A 32 -12.75 14.83 4.83
C ALA A 32 -12.20 14.83 3.39
N ILE A 33 -12.67 13.91 2.55
CA ILE A 33 -12.29 13.90 1.12
C ILE A 33 -13.14 14.95 0.40
N THR A 34 -12.49 15.94 -0.23
CA THR A 34 -13.17 17.02 -0.96
C THR A 34 -13.16 16.86 -2.47
N LYS A 35 -12.20 16.08 -3.00
CA LYS A 35 -12.10 15.75 -4.42
C LYS A 35 -11.60 14.32 -4.58
N GLU A 36 -12.09 13.61 -5.59
CA GLU A 36 -11.53 12.33 -5.97
C GLU A 36 -11.41 12.13 -7.49
N TYR A 37 -10.36 11.39 -7.86
CA TYR A 37 -10.19 10.79 -9.16
C TYR A 37 -9.96 9.30 -8.97
N ILE A 38 -11.02 8.52 -9.18
CA ILE A 38 -10.92 7.07 -9.28
C ILE A 38 -10.11 6.74 -10.52
N VAL A 39 -8.94 6.13 -10.31
CA VAL A 39 -8.22 5.45 -11.39
C VAL A 39 -9.02 4.19 -11.67
N ASP A 40 -9.12 3.28 -10.71
CA ASP A 40 -9.89 2.05 -10.87
C ASP A 40 -10.49 1.57 -9.55
N ASN A 41 -11.70 1.02 -9.64
CA ASN A 41 -12.41 0.32 -8.55
C ASN A 41 -12.92 -1.06 -8.99
N PHE A 42 -12.58 -1.51 -10.20
CA PHE A 42 -12.84 -2.85 -10.74
C PHE A 42 -14.33 -3.26 -10.82
N GLU A 43 -15.27 -2.34 -10.61
CA GLU A 43 -16.71 -2.63 -10.59
C GLU A 43 -17.26 -2.98 -11.99
N ASP A 44 -16.55 -2.61 -13.06
CA ASP A 44 -16.89 -3.02 -14.43
C ASP A 44 -16.59 -4.50 -14.73
N SER A 45 -16.11 -5.25 -13.72
CA SER A 45 -15.75 -6.68 -13.79
C SER A 45 -14.70 -6.99 -14.86
N ALA A 46 -13.96 -5.98 -15.32
CA ALA A 46 -13.10 -6.11 -16.47
C ALA A 46 -11.77 -5.39 -16.24
N ILE A 47 -10.70 -6.16 -16.32
CA ILE A 47 -9.33 -5.66 -16.14
C ILE A 47 -8.91 -4.69 -17.27
N THR A 48 -9.63 -4.68 -18.39
CA THR A 48 -9.16 -4.10 -19.67
C THR A 48 -10.11 -3.12 -20.37
N THR A 49 -11.36 -2.92 -19.90
CA THR A 49 -12.38 -2.18 -20.67
C THR A 49 -12.44 -0.69 -20.34
N SER A 50 -12.45 -0.28 -19.07
CA SER A 50 -12.44 1.13 -18.70
C SER A 50 -11.02 1.70 -18.59
N LEU A 51 -10.06 0.93 -18.08
CA LEU A 51 -8.62 1.20 -18.13
C LEU A 51 -7.89 -0.07 -18.59
N LYS A 52 -6.95 0.08 -19.51
CA LYS A 52 -6.09 -1.03 -19.93
C LYS A 52 -4.94 -1.16 -18.94
N TRP A 53 -5.14 -1.96 -17.90
CA TRP A 53 -4.02 -2.38 -17.07
C TRP A 53 -3.13 -3.33 -17.86
N GLU A 54 -1.85 -3.00 -17.92
CA GLU A 54 -0.80 -3.81 -18.51
C GLU A 54 -0.06 -4.53 -17.39
N PHE A 55 -0.20 -5.86 -17.33
CA PHE A 55 0.47 -6.72 -16.35
C PHE A 55 1.79 -7.23 -16.88
N HIS A 56 2.77 -7.38 -16.01
CA HIS A 56 4.10 -7.87 -16.35
C HIS A 56 4.72 -8.70 -15.23
N GLY A 57 5.69 -9.54 -15.57
CA GLY A 57 6.33 -10.46 -14.64
C GLY A 57 5.53 -11.76 -14.45
N ALA A 58 5.83 -12.49 -13.38
CA ALA A 58 5.25 -13.79 -13.04
C ALA A 58 4.02 -13.66 -12.12
N ILE A 59 3.22 -12.61 -12.29
CA ILE A 59 1.94 -12.44 -11.58
C ILE A 59 0.79 -13.01 -12.40
N LYS A 60 -0.20 -13.53 -11.69
CA LYS A 60 -1.53 -13.85 -12.19
C LYS A 60 -2.51 -12.84 -11.60
N SER A 61 -3.37 -12.31 -12.45
CA SER A 61 -4.39 -11.34 -12.07
C SER A 61 -5.78 -11.86 -12.43
N LYS A 62 -6.74 -11.68 -11.54
CA LYS A 62 -8.16 -11.96 -11.79
C LYS A 62 -9.04 -10.99 -11.02
N ILE A 63 -10.25 -10.74 -11.52
CA ILE A 63 -11.27 -10.05 -10.72
C ILE A 63 -11.83 -11.04 -9.69
N GLY A 64 -11.81 -10.63 -8.43
CA GLY A 64 -12.49 -11.31 -7.32
C GLY A 64 -13.87 -10.73 -7.07
N ASP A 65 -14.74 -11.52 -6.44
CA ASP A 65 -16.13 -11.19 -6.12
C ASP A 65 -16.29 -11.14 -4.59
N SER A 66 -16.47 -9.94 -4.05
CA SER A 66 -16.56 -9.68 -2.60
C SER A 66 -17.87 -10.20 -2.00
N LEU A 67 -18.94 -10.31 -2.82
CA LEU A 67 -20.24 -10.79 -2.37
C LEU A 67 -20.14 -12.27 -1.97
N LYS A 68 -19.37 -13.06 -2.71
CA LYS A 68 -19.16 -14.49 -2.47
C LYS A 68 -18.10 -14.82 -1.43
N THR A 69 -17.09 -13.95 -1.27
CA THR A 69 -15.84 -14.32 -0.60
C THR A 69 -15.65 -13.72 0.79
N MET A 70 -16.54 -12.83 1.23
CA MET A 70 -16.36 -12.11 2.49
C MET A 70 -17.65 -12.07 3.31
N GLU A 71 -17.55 -12.07 4.64
CA GLU A 71 -18.62 -11.61 5.52
C GLU A 71 -18.45 -10.11 5.79
N ASP A 72 -19.55 -9.35 5.82
CA ASP A 72 -19.50 -7.89 6.01
C ASP A 72 -19.49 -7.48 7.49
N SER A 73 -18.59 -8.04 8.29
CA SER A 73 -18.57 -7.82 9.74
C SER A 73 -18.26 -6.38 10.17
N LEU A 74 -17.69 -5.55 9.27
CA LEU A 74 -17.22 -4.20 9.60
C LEU A 74 -17.59 -3.14 8.53
N GLY A 75 -18.57 -3.42 7.66
CA GLY A 75 -18.92 -2.54 6.54
C GLY A 75 -17.81 -2.40 5.50
N ILE A 76 -16.90 -3.37 5.44
CA ILE A 76 -15.80 -3.41 4.48
C ILE A 76 -16.35 -3.62 3.07
N LYS A 77 -17.39 -4.46 2.89
CA LYS A 77 -18.01 -4.67 1.58
C LYS A 77 -18.52 -3.36 0.98
N ARG A 78 -19.15 -2.51 1.80
CA ARG A 78 -19.61 -1.18 1.36
C ARG A 78 -18.47 -0.26 0.91
N LYS A 79 -17.24 -0.48 1.40
CA LYS A 79 -16.08 0.34 1.04
C LYS A 79 -15.37 -0.16 -0.22
N ILE A 80 -15.31 -1.49 -0.44
CA ILE A 80 -14.64 -2.08 -1.60
C ILE A 80 -15.58 -2.28 -2.80
N GLY A 81 -16.90 -2.34 -2.60
CA GLY A 81 -17.83 -2.66 -3.67
C GLY A 81 -17.94 -4.16 -3.89
N SER A 82 -18.38 -4.56 -5.08
CA SER A 82 -18.64 -5.97 -5.41
C SER A 82 -17.40 -6.68 -5.94
N ASN A 83 -16.46 -5.93 -6.50
CA ASN A 83 -15.31 -6.47 -7.22
C ASN A 83 -14.00 -5.95 -6.64
N PHE A 84 -12.92 -6.67 -6.90
CA PHE A 84 -11.56 -6.23 -6.59
C PHE A 84 -10.56 -6.96 -7.49
N LEU A 85 -9.34 -6.44 -7.59
CA LEU A 85 -8.27 -7.11 -8.31
C LEU A 85 -7.49 -8.05 -7.38
N ASN A 86 -7.60 -9.35 -7.62
CA ASN A 86 -6.78 -10.36 -6.96
C ASN A 86 -5.46 -10.53 -7.74
N ILE A 87 -4.35 -10.43 -7.03
CA ILE A 87 -2.99 -10.61 -7.55
C ILE A 87 -2.34 -11.76 -6.81
N SER A 88 -1.81 -12.71 -7.55
CA SER A 88 -1.06 -13.84 -7.00
C SER A 88 0.17 -14.13 -7.83
N GLY A 89 1.19 -14.73 -7.22
CA GLY A 89 2.38 -15.14 -7.94
C GLY A 89 3.41 -15.76 -7.00
N LYS A 90 4.54 -16.16 -7.57
CA LYS A 90 5.69 -16.63 -6.82
C LYS A 90 6.89 -15.79 -7.21
N THR A 91 7.62 -15.29 -6.23
CA THR A 91 8.85 -14.54 -6.49
C THR A 91 9.89 -15.42 -7.15
N ASN A 92 10.65 -14.84 -8.06
CA ASN A 92 11.97 -15.32 -8.40
C ASN A 92 12.94 -14.18 -8.07
N ASN A 93 13.65 -14.28 -6.94
CA ASN A 93 14.59 -13.26 -6.47
C ASN A 93 13.91 -11.93 -6.05
N TRP A 94 13.04 -11.97 -5.04
CA TRP A 94 12.27 -10.85 -4.43
C TRP A 94 11.21 -10.17 -5.33
N TYR A 95 11.39 -10.20 -6.64
CA TYR A 95 10.47 -9.62 -7.61
C TYR A 95 9.45 -10.67 -8.09
N VAL A 96 8.18 -10.26 -8.20
CA VAL A 96 7.11 -11.09 -8.78
C VAL A 96 6.65 -10.49 -10.09
N GLY A 97 6.27 -9.22 -10.08
CA GLY A 97 5.69 -8.55 -11.24
C GLY A 97 4.98 -7.28 -10.83
N GLY A 98 4.26 -6.68 -11.79
CA GLY A 98 3.56 -5.44 -11.57
C GLY A 98 2.45 -5.21 -12.58
N ALA A 99 1.68 -4.16 -12.35
CA ALA A 99 0.64 -3.69 -13.25
C ALA A 99 0.81 -2.19 -13.46
N ARG A 100 0.58 -1.70 -14.68
CA ARG A 100 0.61 -0.26 -14.98
C ARG A 100 -0.60 0.15 -15.78
N THR A 101 -0.96 1.42 -15.67
CA THR A 101 -2.07 2.01 -16.42
C THR A 101 -1.81 3.48 -16.73
N LYS A 102 -2.40 3.96 -17.81
CA LYS A 102 -2.31 5.36 -18.22
C LYS A 102 -3.33 6.20 -17.45
N LEU A 103 -2.87 7.29 -16.84
CA LEU A 103 -3.74 8.26 -16.19
C LEU A 103 -4.50 9.06 -17.25
N LYS A 104 -5.82 9.15 -17.06
CA LYS A 104 -6.74 9.89 -17.95
C LYS A 104 -6.96 11.34 -17.51
N LYS A 105 -6.56 11.69 -16.29
CA LYS A 105 -6.65 13.05 -15.74
C LYS A 105 -5.30 13.49 -15.18
N VAL A 106 -5.05 14.80 -15.25
CA VAL A 106 -3.94 15.43 -14.51
C VAL A 106 -4.18 15.30 -13.01
N ILE A 107 -3.12 15.00 -12.25
CA ILE A 107 -3.23 14.74 -10.81
C ILE A 107 -2.91 15.94 -9.91
N ASP A 108 -2.56 17.09 -10.49
CA ASP A 108 -2.25 18.33 -9.75
C ASP A 108 -3.34 18.82 -8.78
N PRO A 109 -4.65 18.65 -9.07
CA PRO A 109 -5.69 19.04 -8.12
C PRO A 109 -5.76 18.19 -6.84
N TYR A 110 -5.02 17.08 -6.78
CA TYR A 110 -5.07 16.11 -5.69
C TYR A 110 -3.84 16.21 -4.78
N THR A 111 -4.00 15.83 -3.52
CA THR A 111 -2.91 15.92 -2.52
C THR A 111 -2.40 14.57 -2.06
N HIS A 112 -3.18 13.50 -2.28
CA HIS A 112 -2.86 12.16 -1.84
C HIS A 112 -3.17 11.11 -2.92
N PHE A 113 -2.41 10.02 -2.89
CA PHE A 113 -2.78 8.75 -3.50
C PHE A 113 -3.47 7.87 -2.45
N SER A 114 -4.51 7.14 -2.84
CA SER A 114 -5.28 6.25 -1.97
C SER A 114 -5.48 4.91 -2.65
N ILE A 115 -5.35 3.83 -1.89
CA ILE A 115 -5.58 2.45 -2.35
C ILE A 115 -6.11 1.59 -1.20
N MET A 116 -7.03 0.68 -1.49
CA MET A 116 -7.42 -0.40 -0.58
C MET A 116 -6.56 -1.62 -0.86
N ILE A 117 -5.98 -2.22 0.19
CA ILE A 117 -5.14 -3.42 0.06
C ILE A 117 -5.57 -4.45 1.10
N GLN A 118 -5.85 -5.68 0.65
CA GLN A 118 -6.03 -6.83 1.54
C GLN A 118 -4.70 -7.56 1.74
N GLY A 119 -4.23 -7.58 2.98
CA GLY A 119 -3.09 -8.41 3.38
C GLY A 119 -3.55 -9.79 3.87
N ARG A 120 -2.69 -10.80 3.72
CA ARG A 120 -2.93 -12.19 4.18
C ARG A 120 -2.18 -12.55 5.47
N GLY A 121 -1.45 -11.62 6.08
CA GLY A 121 -0.82 -11.79 7.40
C GLY A 121 0.46 -12.63 7.44
N SER A 122 0.50 -13.79 6.75
CA SER A 122 1.63 -14.72 6.87
C SER A 122 2.87 -14.29 6.07
N ASN A 123 2.67 -13.56 4.97
CA ASN A 123 3.74 -13.14 4.06
C ASN A 123 3.76 -11.61 3.97
N ARG A 124 4.87 -11.02 4.43
CA ARG A 124 5.10 -9.59 4.32
C ARG A 124 5.34 -9.25 2.85
N SER A 125 4.36 -8.59 2.26
CA SER A 125 4.46 -8.16 0.87
C SER A 125 4.81 -6.69 0.81
N LYS A 126 5.37 -6.24 -0.30
CA LYS A 126 5.65 -4.83 -0.56
C LYS A 126 5.00 -4.42 -1.87
N VAL A 127 4.16 -3.39 -1.80
CA VAL A 127 3.57 -2.75 -2.98
C VAL A 127 4.31 -1.44 -3.21
N THR A 128 5.00 -1.30 -4.34
CA THR A 128 5.62 -0.03 -4.72
C THR A 128 4.75 0.68 -5.74
N VAL A 129 4.34 1.90 -5.41
CA VAL A 129 3.58 2.78 -6.29
C VAL A 129 4.59 3.68 -7.00
N GLU A 130 4.56 3.71 -8.32
CA GLU A 130 5.40 4.57 -9.16
C GLU A 130 4.54 5.51 -10.00
N LEU A 131 4.98 6.76 -10.11
CA LEU A 131 4.41 7.83 -10.94
C LEU A 131 5.47 8.30 -11.92
N SER A 132 5.13 8.33 -13.21
CA SER A 132 6.05 8.79 -14.26
C SER A 132 5.33 9.45 -15.43
N GLU A 133 6.04 10.31 -16.16
CA GLU A 133 5.52 10.96 -17.37
C GLU A 133 5.55 10.05 -18.60
N VAL A 134 6.43 9.05 -18.58
CA VAL A 134 6.65 8.08 -19.65
C VAL A 134 6.81 6.67 -19.09
N VAL A 135 6.68 5.67 -19.96
CA VAL A 135 6.94 4.28 -19.61
C VAL A 135 8.45 4.04 -19.62
N LEU A 136 9.02 3.67 -18.48
CA LEU A 136 10.47 3.41 -18.34
C LEU A 136 11.01 2.39 -19.36
N GLN A 137 10.25 1.32 -19.65
CA GLN A 137 10.68 0.28 -20.60
C GLN A 137 10.82 0.81 -22.04
N ASP A 138 9.93 1.71 -22.46
CA ASP A 138 9.97 2.29 -23.81
C ASP A 138 11.16 3.25 -23.95
N VAL A 139 11.61 3.85 -22.84
CA VAL A 139 12.64 4.89 -22.84
C VAL A 139 14.07 4.35 -22.67
N ILE A 140 14.25 3.18 -22.05
CA ILE A 140 15.58 2.58 -21.84
C ILE A 140 16.33 2.32 -23.16
N ARG A 141 15.61 2.25 -24.30
CA ARG A 141 16.21 1.99 -25.60
C ARG A 141 16.64 3.25 -26.38
N GLU A 142 16.15 4.44 -26.04
CA GLU A 142 16.21 5.60 -26.95
C GLU A 142 16.64 6.94 -26.33
N MET A 143 16.67 7.10 -25.00
CA MET A 143 17.07 8.38 -24.38
C MET A 143 18.40 8.33 -23.64
N ARG A 144 19.20 9.40 -23.81
CA ARG A 144 20.40 9.67 -23.00
C ARG A 144 20.07 9.94 -21.53
N GLU A 145 18.89 10.49 -21.26
CA GLU A 145 18.42 10.77 -19.90
C GLU A 145 17.18 9.93 -19.56
N LYS A 146 17.27 9.18 -18.46
CA LYS A 146 16.10 8.45 -17.94
C LYS A 146 15.03 9.44 -17.52
N PRO A 147 13.74 9.13 -17.64
CA PRO A 147 12.66 10.00 -17.16
C PRO A 147 12.64 10.06 -15.63
N ASP A 148 12.04 11.11 -15.09
CA ASP A 148 11.78 11.18 -13.65
C ASP A 148 10.67 10.20 -13.26
N VAL A 149 10.97 9.42 -12.23
CA VAL A 149 10.08 8.38 -11.72
C VAL A 149 10.03 8.57 -10.22
N TYR A 150 8.85 8.85 -9.71
CA TYR A 150 8.61 9.08 -8.30
C TYR A 150 7.97 7.85 -7.70
N SER A 151 8.46 7.39 -6.56
CA SER A 151 7.99 6.13 -5.97
C SER A 151 7.75 6.22 -4.47
N TYR A 152 6.84 5.38 -3.99
CA TYR A 152 6.58 5.14 -2.57
C TYR A 152 6.31 3.65 -2.35
N SER A 153 6.91 3.06 -1.32
CA SER A 153 6.70 1.64 -0.99
C SER A 153 5.82 1.47 0.25
N ILE A 154 4.82 0.61 0.12
CA ILE A 154 3.89 0.20 1.17
C ILE A 154 4.29 -1.21 1.61
N TYR A 155 4.63 -1.39 2.89
CA TYR A 155 4.83 -2.72 3.47
C TYR A 155 3.51 -3.25 4.00
N VAL A 156 3.06 -4.38 3.45
CA VAL A 156 1.80 -5.05 3.79
C VAL A 156 2.12 -6.18 4.77
N SER A 157 2.11 -5.85 6.06
CA SER A 157 2.37 -6.78 7.18
C SER A 157 1.12 -7.07 8.02
N TRP A 158 -0.06 -6.80 7.47
CA TRP A 158 -1.35 -6.98 8.16
C TRP A 158 -2.20 -8.06 7.51
N THR A 159 -3.24 -8.48 8.23
CA THR A 159 -4.33 -9.31 7.72
C THR A 159 -5.56 -8.46 7.49
N GLY A 160 -6.30 -8.74 6.41
CA GLY A 160 -7.54 -8.06 6.07
C GLY A 160 -7.33 -6.77 5.28
N TRP A 161 -8.43 -6.07 5.01
CA TRP A 161 -8.44 -4.86 4.19
C TRP A 161 -8.01 -3.63 5.00
N LYS A 162 -7.12 -2.83 4.43
CA LYS A 162 -6.80 -1.50 4.92
C LYS A 162 -6.81 -0.48 3.80
N LYS A 163 -7.29 0.72 4.12
CA LYS A 163 -7.12 1.91 3.28
C LYS A 163 -5.74 2.50 3.56
N VAL A 164 -4.92 2.65 2.53
CA VAL A 164 -3.63 3.33 2.60
C VAL A 164 -3.76 4.65 1.87
N ILE A 165 -3.47 5.75 2.56
CA ILE A 165 -3.49 7.11 2.00
C ILE A 165 -2.08 7.69 2.12
N ILE A 166 -1.50 8.08 1.00
CA ILE A 166 -0.11 8.55 0.90
C ILE A 166 -0.12 9.99 0.38
N PRO A 167 0.40 10.96 1.15
CA PRO A 167 0.58 12.32 0.63
C PRO A 167 1.50 12.28 -0.59
N LEU A 168 1.11 12.95 -1.69
CA LEU A 168 1.89 12.92 -2.94
C LEU A 168 3.32 13.44 -2.73
N ARG A 169 3.52 14.42 -1.84
CA ARG A 169 4.85 14.91 -1.42
C ARG A 169 5.79 13.85 -0.80
N LYS A 170 5.28 12.68 -0.41
CA LYS A 170 6.08 11.57 0.15
C LYS A 170 6.67 10.69 -0.94
N PHE A 171 6.22 10.80 -2.18
CA PHE A 171 6.84 10.10 -3.30
C PHE A 171 8.20 10.74 -3.59
N THR A 172 9.22 9.90 -3.75
CA THR A 172 10.59 10.35 -3.98
C THR A 172 11.10 9.95 -5.35
N ASN A 173 11.81 10.84 -6.02
CA ASN A 173 12.47 10.55 -7.29
C ASN A 173 13.47 9.39 -7.12
N LYS A 174 13.39 8.37 -7.98
CA LYS A 174 14.28 7.19 -7.96
C LYS A 174 15.70 7.49 -8.43
N LYS A 175 15.92 8.59 -9.17
CA LYS A 175 17.27 9.00 -9.58
C LYS A 175 18.06 9.49 -8.36
N LYS A 176 19.33 9.10 -8.29
CA LYS A 176 20.30 9.63 -7.31
C LYS A 176 20.74 11.04 -7.70
N VAL A 177 19.84 12.03 -7.65
CA VAL A 177 20.19 13.45 -7.89
C VAL A 177 20.33 14.18 -6.56
N VAL A 178 21.27 15.12 -6.47
CA VAL A 178 21.41 16.05 -5.33
C VAL A 178 20.33 17.13 -5.48
N GLY A 179 19.52 17.39 -4.43
CA GLY A 179 18.41 18.37 -4.46
C GLY A 179 17.08 17.85 -3.89
N ASN A 180 16.01 18.64 -3.98
CA ASN A 180 14.67 18.24 -3.51
C ASN A 180 14.15 17.06 -4.36
N ARG A 181 13.94 15.91 -3.71
CA ARG A 181 13.48 14.67 -4.35
C ARG A 181 11.98 14.43 -4.22
N ALA A 182 11.27 15.27 -3.46
CA ALA A 182 9.85 15.13 -3.26
C ALA A 182 9.09 15.42 -4.55
N PHE A 183 8.09 14.59 -4.84
CA PHE A 183 7.19 14.83 -5.94
C PHE A 183 6.40 16.14 -5.74
N ASP A 184 6.34 16.95 -6.79
CA ASP A 184 5.59 18.20 -6.87
C ASP A 184 4.72 18.15 -8.12
N SER A 185 3.40 18.03 -7.92
CA SER A 185 2.44 17.87 -9.00
C SER A 185 2.31 19.11 -9.90
N LYS A 186 2.79 20.27 -9.43
CA LYS A 186 2.84 21.50 -10.22
C LYS A 186 4.02 21.53 -11.19
N LYS A 187 5.05 20.73 -10.93
CA LYS A 187 6.29 20.67 -11.72
C LYS A 187 6.37 19.43 -12.60
N THR A 188 5.72 18.35 -12.18
CA THR A 188 5.69 17.09 -12.91
C THR A 188 4.26 16.64 -13.07
N SER A 189 3.89 16.22 -14.28
CA SER A 189 2.53 15.77 -14.59
C SER A 189 2.55 14.29 -15.01
N PRO A 190 2.51 13.34 -14.04
CA PRO A 190 2.55 11.91 -14.35
C PRO A 190 1.43 11.51 -15.31
N LYS A 191 1.79 10.71 -16.31
CA LYS A 191 0.87 10.11 -17.26
C LYS A 191 0.66 8.63 -16.99
N TRP A 192 1.50 8.04 -16.15
CA TRP A 192 1.49 6.62 -15.83
C TRP A 192 1.47 6.41 -14.32
N LEU A 193 0.63 5.47 -13.91
CA LEU A 193 0.64 4.87 -12.59
C LEU A 193 1.09 3.43 -12.74
N LYS A 194 2.02 2.99 -11.89
CA LYS A 194 2.50 1.63 -11.86
C LYS A 194 2.54 1.10 -10.43
N LEU A 195 2.13 -0.15 -10.28
CA LEU A 195 2.14 -0.90 -9.03
C LEU A 195 3.06 -2.09 -9.21
N GLU A 196 4.12 -2.14 -8.42
CA GLU A 196 5.04 -3.27 -8.37
C GLU A 196 4.77 -4.10 -7.12
N PHE A 197 4.65 -5.41 -7.31
CA PHE A 197 4.38 -6.38 -6.25
C PHE A 197 5.66 -7.18 -5.97
N LEU A 198 6.19 -6.97 -4.77
CA LEU A 198 7.41 -7.61 -4.29
C LEU A 198 7.11 -8.38 -3.00
N ASN A 199 7.94 -9.37 -2.71
CA ASN A 199 7.96 -10.05 -1.43
C ASN A 199 9.14 -9.52 -0.61
N ASP A 200 9.04 -9.55 0.72
CA ASP A 200 10.18 -9.26 1.58
C ASP A 200 11.16 -10.43 1.67
N GLN A 201 10.74 -11.63 1.24
CA GLN A 201 11.57 -12.82 1.09
C GLN A 201 12.08 -12.99 -0.35
N LYS A 202 13.26 -13.61 -0.49
CA LYS A 202 13.87 -13.92 -1.79
C LYS A 202 12.99 -14.86 -2.62
N GLU A 203 12.39 -15.81 -1.93
CA GLU A 203 11.49 -16.82 -2.46
C GLU A 203 10.24 -16.90 -1.58
N GLY A 204 9.06 -16.87 -2.21
CA GLY A 204 7.80 -17.04 -1.51
C GLY A 204 6.60 -16.66 -2.38
N PRO A 205 5.40 -17.14 -2.04
CA PRO A 205 4.19 -16.73 -2.72
C PRO A 205 3.80 -15.31 -2.31
N ILE A 206 3.30 -14.54 -3.27
CA ILE A 206 2.57 -13.30 -3.00
C ILE A 206 1.09 -13.55 -3.29
N THR A 207 0.23 -13.05 -2.42
CA THR A 207 -1.22 -12.98 -2.68
C THR A 207 -1.74 -11.73 -2.01
N LEU A 208 -2.25 -10.82 -2.82
CA LEU A 208 -2.77 -9.53 -2.40
C LEU A 208 -4.04 -9.25 -3.20
N ASP A 209 -4.99 -8.58 -2.56
CA ASP A 209 -6.11 -7.99 -3.26
C ASP A 209 -5.97 -6.47 -3.19
N ILE A 210 -6.26 -5.79 -4.30
CA ILE A 210 -6.29 -4.34 -4.34
C ILE A 210 -7.58 -3.84 -4.94
N ASP A 211 -7.96 -2.65 -4.51
CA ASP A 211 -9.18 -2.00 -4.97
C ASP A 211 -9.11 -0.48 -4.69
N ASN A 212 -10.05 0.29 -5.23
CA ASN A 212 -10.23 1.71 -4.98
C ASN A 212 -8.92 2.51 -5.15
N VAL A 213 -8.24 2.27 -6.27
CA VAL A 213 -7.02 2.96 -6.67
C VAL A 213 -7.41 4.37 -7.11
N LYS A 214 -7.01 5.39 -6.36
CA LYS A 214 -7.47 6.76 -6.63
C LYS A 214 -6.53 7.85 -6.14
N PHE A 215 -6.73 9.06 -6.66
CA PHE A 215 -6.16 10.28 -6.13
C PHE A 215 -7.24 11.06 -5.38
N VAL A 216 -6.90 11.65 -4.23
CA VAL A 216 -7.85 12.38 -3.38
C VAL A 216 -7.27 13.69 -2.85
N THR A 217 -8.15 14.64 -2.56
CA THR A 217 -7.83 15.82 -1.75
C THR A 217 -8.46 15.66 -0.39
N LEU A 218 -7.64 15.78 0.65
CA LEU A 218 -8.12 15.83 2.03
C LEU A 218 -8.25 17.29 2.45
N GLU A 219 -9.37 17.63 3.06
CA GLU A 219 -9.57 18.91 3.75
C GLU A 219 -8.59 19.00 4.92
N LYS A 220 -7.98 20.18 5.11
CA LYS A 220 -7.25 20.45 6.35
C LYS A 220 -8.30 20.67 7.43
N ILE A 221 -8.34 19.76 8.40
CA ILE A 221 -9.05 19.97 9.67
C ILE A 221 -8.21 20.94 10.51
#